data_AF-A0A845TVZ1-F1
#
_entry.id   AF-A0A845TVZ1-F1
#
_cell.length_a   1.000
_cell.length_b   1.000
_cell.length_c   1.000
_cell.angle_alpha   90.00
_cell.angle_beta   90.00
_cell.angle_gamma   90.00
#
_symmetry.space_group_name_H-M   'P 1'
#
loop_
_entity.id
_entity.type
_entity.pdbx_description
1 polymer ?
#
loop_
_entity_poly.entity_id
_entity_poly.type
_entity_poly.pdbx_seq_one_letter_code
_entity_poly.pdbx_strand_id
1 'polypeptide(L)'
;MTSAEQDKENSPMATTIPTAQSADDAALSLQMEMACDKACQAIAPAWPLDRAIAVNPHWSRIGMPVRRVAARMAVLGNIQVFPPRQAQQRAWTEGRISQADLDLALAQVPAATLAGLTAAHCVDALGSAPRVQQLPLLIDVLDNDPQRHTRLSWRQAVTHQVSQTCAAYFDQHQADWQPERSQGLYAFWRNTLQYDHGIGTLMGLPDLGRALAALPSTRQDAERWVLQRLGLPQAVWADYIEALMLTLNGWASWCAYLGWEARLAGGEDAHLRELLAIRLGWSAILLQDKDTAATGAAFAALQEEWQQAPRLLQEAEAALLIDEVWQVALEIGFQRPLARQLLQPTAPVCATADITVQAAFCIDVRSEPLRRALEAASPTIQTLGFAGFFGLPVAYTPMATPARRPQLPGLLAPAMEVTDCMVPTVANGKASDAGLQASAGTSRAAHFALADQWHAASRWPGAAFSFVEAAGLGYLGKLGQWLRPTGKARTRDDLAGLSTRYRALCRPQIVGQSLAARVALAARVLHAMGLDKQLAPLVLLVGHGSQSANNAHAAALDCGACGGQTGEVNARSLAHLLNEPAVRAGLRDQGITIPAATCFVAALHNTTTDDIDGFDLDLLPAAAR
;
A
#
# COMPACT_ATOMS: atom_id res chain seq x y z
N MET A 1 77.56 0.37 -13.41
CA MET A 1 78.45 -0.10 -12.33
C MET A 1 77.55 -0.46 -11.16
N THR A 2 77.02 -1.69 -11.13
CA THR A 2 77.56 -2.84 -10.35
C THR A 2 77.73 -2.47 -8.88
N SER A 3 76.72 -2.75 -8.04
CA SER A 3 76.61 -3.91 -7.12
C SER A 3 76.61 -3.32 -5.69
N ALA A 4 75.91 -3.81 -4.67
CA ALA A 4 75.39 -5.13 -4.38
C ALA A 4 74.20 -5.03 -3.39
N GLU A 5 73.33 -6.04 -3.47
CA GLU A 5 72.38 -6.48 -2.44
C GLU A 5 73.12 -6.97 -1.17
N GLN A 6 72.52 -6.78 0.01
CA GLN A 6 72.12 -7.88 0.90
C GLN A 6 71.45 -7.41 2.21
N ASP A 7 70.28 -8.02 2.45
CA ASP A 7 69.75 -8.56 3.71
C ASP A 7 69.49 -7.65 4.92
N LYS A 8 68.19 -7.40 5.15
CA LYS A 8 67.60 -7.45 6.49
C LYS A 8 66.15 -7.98 6.45
N GLU A 9 66.07 -9.28 6.68
CA GLU A 9 65.07 -10.04 7.44
C GLU A 9 63.58 -9.70 7.30
N ASN A 10 62.90 -10.61 6.61
CA ASN A 10 61.48 -10.96 6.73
C ASN A 10 61.04 -11.10 8.21
N SER A 11 60.15 -10.22 8.66
CA SER A 11 59.21 -10.52 9.74
C SER A 11 57.99 -11.22 9.13
N PRO A 12 57.55 -12.40 9.61
CA PRO A 12 56.33 -13.01 9.11
C PRO A 12 55.14 -12.15 9.55
N MET A 13 54.32 -11.72 8.58
CA MET A 13 52.95 -11.26 8.86
C MET A 13 52.25 -12.35 9.66
N ALA A 14 52.07 -12.11 10.96
CA ALA A 14 51.22 -12.92 11.80
C ALA A 14 49.81 -12.84 11.22
N THR A 15 49.40 -13.89 10.53
CA THR A 15 48.00 -14.14 10.21
C THR A 15 47.32 -14.37 11.55
N THR A 16 46.74 -13.31 12.13
CA THR A 16 45.97 -13.38 13.36
C THR A 16 44.76 -14.28 13.11
N ILE A 17 44.88 -15.53 13.55
CA ILE A 17 43.75 -16.45 13.69
C ILE A 17 42.74 -15.75 14.62
N PRO A 18 41.45 -15.64 14.26
CA PRO A 18 40.45 -15.06 15.15
C PRO A 18 40.45 -15.85 16.47
N THR A 19 40.64 -15.16 17.60
CA THR A 19 40.54 -15.77 18.92
C THR A 19 39.10 -16.26 19.14
N ALA A 20 38.91 -17.32 19.93
CA ALA A 20 37.57 -17.90 20.17
C ALA A 20 36.51 -16.86 20.62
N GLN A 21 36.90 -15.87 21.43
CA GLN A 21 36.03 -14.75 21.83
C GLN A 21 35.57 -13.88 20.64
N SER A 22 36.42 -13.64 19.64
CA SER A 22 36.04 -12.87 18.46
C SER A 22 35.08 -13.61 17.53
N ALA A 23 35.13 -14.95 17.54
CA ALA A 23 34.20 -15.78 16.78
C ALA A 23 32.82 -15.86 17.47
N ASP A 24 32.80 -15.95 18.79
CA ASP A 24 31.56 -15.94 19.58
C ASP A 24 30.81 -14.60 19.47
N ASP A 25 31.52 -13.47 19.51
CA ASP A 25 30.95 -12.13 19.32
C ASP A 25 30.39 -11.93 17.90
N ALA A 26 31.07 -12.48 16.88
CA ALA A 26 30.60 -12.43 15.50
C ALA A 26 29.34 -13.28 15.30
N ALA A 27 29.29 -14.49 15.89
CA ALA A 27 28.13 -15.36 15.83
C ALA A 27 26.91 -14.73 16.54
N LEU A 28 27.12 -14.12 17.71
CA LEU A 28 26.07 -13.38 18.43
C LEU A 28 25.54 -12.19 17.61
N SER A 29 26.44 -11.44 16.97
CA SER A 29 26.06 -10.32 16.11
C SER A 29 25.21 -10.77 14.91
N LEU A 30 25.55 -11.90 14.29
CA LEU A 30 24.76 -12.49 13.21
C LEU A 30 23.36 -12.90 13.68
N GLN A 31 23.25 -13.50 14.88
CA GLN A 31 21.96 -13.88 15.46
C GLN A 31 21.06 -12.66 15.73
N MET A 32 21.64 -11.55 16.21
CA MET A 32 20.91 -10.29 16.40
C MET A 32 20.40 -9.75 15.06
N GLU A 33 21.24 -9.74 14.03
CA GLU A 33 20.86 -9.30 12.68
C GLU A 33 19.71 -10.13 12.12
N MET A 34 19.79 -11.47 12.24
CA MET A 34 18.73 -12.39 11.83
C MET A 34 17.41 -12.16 12.58
N ALA A 35 17.46 -11.83 13.87
CA ALA A 35 16.28 -11.54 14.66
C ALA A 35 15.60 -10.22 14.22
N CYS A 36 16.41 -9.18 13.98
CA CYS A 36 15.94 -7.91 13.42
C CYS A 36 15.29 -8.11 12.05
N ASP A 37 15.95 -8.84 11.15
CA ASP A 37 15.43 -9.12 9.80
C ASP A 37 14.12 -9.91 9.85
N LYS A 38 14.06 -10.97 10.67
CA LYS A 38 12.85 -11.78 10.83
C LYS A 38 11.66 -10.95 11.29
N ALA A 39 11.88 -10.04 12.24
CA ALA A 39 10.82 -9.16 12.75
C ALA A 39 10.39 -8.12 11.70
N CYS A 40 11.33 -7.52 10.98
CA CYS A 40 11.02 -6.56 9.90
C CYS A 40 10.26 -7.22 8.75
N GLN A 41 10.60 -8.45 8.37
CA GLN A 41 9.90 -9.23 7.34
C GLN A 41 8.44 -9.52 7.72
N ALA A 42 8.08 -9.52 9.00
CA ALA A 42 6.72 -9.72 9.46
C ALA A 42 5.80 -8.49 9.22
N ILE A 43 6.35 -7.32 8.91
CA ILE A 43 5.57 -6.11 8.64
C ILE A 43 5.05 -6.13 7.20
N ALA A 44 3.73 -5.97 7.04
CA ALA A 44 3.10 -5.90 5.73
C ALA A 44 3.19 -4.47 5.15
N PRO A 45 3.47 -4.31 3.85
CA PRO A 45 3.52 -3.00 3.19
C PRO A 45 2.13 -2.33 3.17
N ALA A 46 2.11 -0.99 3.23
CA ALA A 46 0.91 -0.19 3.00
C ALA A 46 1.20 0.90 1.97
N TRP A 47 0.37 0.97 0.93
CA TRP A 47 0.54 1.93 -0.16
C TRP A 47 0.13 3.35 0.28
N PRO A 48 0.77 4.39 -0.29
CA PRO A 48 0.46 5.78 0.03
C PRO A 48 -0.96 6.17 -0.40
N LEU A 49 -1.44 7.30 0.12
CA LEU A 49 -2.82 7.78 -0.10
C LEU A 49 -3.19 7.97 -1.57
N ASP A 50 -2.24 8.37 -2.43
CA ASP A 50 -2.44 8.55 -3.87
C ASP A 50 -2.49 7.22 -4.64
N ARG A 51 -2.16 6.09 -3.98
CA ARG A 51 -2.15 4.73 -4.55
C ARG A 51 -2.77 3.71 -3.60
N ALA A 52 -3.68 4.17 -2.74
CA ALA A 52 -4.24 3.33 -1.68
C ALA A 52 -5.02 2.16 -2.30
N ILE A 53 -4.56 0.94 -2.03
CA ILE A 53 -5.19 -0.31 -2.44
C ILE A 53 -5.50 -1.17 -1.21
N ALA A 54 -6.46 -2.10 -1.35
CA ALA A 54 -6.74 -3.07 -0.30
C ALA A 54 -5.57 -4.04 -0.16
N VAL A 55 -5.00 -4.13 1.04
CA VAL A 55 -3.90 -5.03 1.37
C VAL A 55 -4.29 -5.87 2.57
N ASN A 56 -3.99 -7.17 2.54
CA ASN A 56 -4.10 -8.01 3.72
C ASN A 56 -3.06 -7.53 4.76
N PRO A 57 -3.47 -7.03 5.95
CA PRO A 57 -2.54 -6.55 6.97
C PRO A 57 -1.63 -7.68 7.52
N HIS A 58 -1.97 -8.93 7.25
CA HIS A 58 -1.20 -10.12 7.60
C HIS A 58 -0.55 -10.79 6.38
N TRP A 59 -0.33 -10.06 5.27
CA TRP A 59 0.28 -10.59 4.05
C TRP A 59 1.60 -11.34 4.30
N SER A 60 2.45 -10.81 5.19
CA SER A 60 3.72 -11.45 5.56
C SER A 60 3.56 -12.69 6.47
N ARG A 61 2.33 -13.11 6.79
CA ARG A 61 2.01 -14.22 7.70
C ARG A 61 1.08 -15.26 7.05
N ILE A 62 0.86 -15.20 5.74
CA ILE A 62 -0.04 -16.11 5.01
C ILE A 62 0.37 -17.60 5.10
N GLY A 63 1.63 -17.89 5.43
CA GLY A 63 2.11 -19.25 5.67
C GLY A 63 1.79 -19.82 7.05
N MET A 64 1.09 -19.05 7.91
CA MET A 64 0.73 -19.46 9.28
C MET A 64 -0.78 -19.71 9.40
N PRO A 65 -1.21 -20.69 10.21
CA PRO A 65 -2.63 -20.83 10.56
C PRO A 65 -3.20 -19.55 11.18
N VAL A 66 -4.44 -19.18 10.82
CA VAL A 66 -5.06 -17.92 11.25
C VAL A 66 -5.13 -17.79 12.77
N ARG A 67 -5.42 -18.88 13.51
CA ARG A 67 -5.43 -18.88 14.97
C ARG A 67 -4.07 -18.54 15.59
N ARG A 68 -2.98 -19.00 14.98
CA ARG A 68 -1.62 -18.65 15.40
C ARG A 68 -1.30 -17.19 15.13
N VAL A 69 -1.73 -16.67 13.97
CA VAL A 69 -1.61 -15.23 13.67
C VAL A 69 -2.41 -14.41 14.71
N ALA A 70 -3.65 -14.81 15.00
CA ALA A 70 -4.50 -14.15 16.00
C ALA A 70 -3.86 -14.15 17.40
N ALA A 71 -3.33 -15.27 17.84
CA ALA A 71 -2.62 -15.38 19.13
C ALA A 71 -1.40 -14.46 19.18
N ARG A 72 -0.57 -14.44 18.14
CA ARG A 72 0.59 -13.54 18.06
C ARG A 72 0.18 -12.08 18.09
N MET A 73 -0.83 -11.69 17.32
CA MET A 73 -1.31 -10.31 17.24
C MET A 73 -1.91 -9.83 18.58
N ALA A 74 -2.62 -10.72 19.29
CA ALA A 74 -3.14 -10.42 20.62
C ALA A 74 -2.02 -10.29 21.67
N VAL A 75 -1.08 -11.25 21.71
CA VAL A 75 0.01 -11.27 22.71
C VAL A 75 1.04 -10.17 22.47
N LEU A 76 1.44 -9.91 21.21
CA LEU A 76 2.51 -8.96 20.89
C LEU A 76 2.01 -7.53 20.73
N GLY A 77 0.77 -7.34 20.24
CA GLY A 77 0.25 -6.03 19.85
C GLY A 77 -1.09 -5.64 20.45
N ASN A 78 -1.75 -6.53 21.21
CA ASN A 78 -3.15 -6.37 21.62
C ASN A 78 -4.09 -6.10 20.43
N ILE A 79 -3.83 -6.78 19.32
CA ILE A 79 -4.59 -6.66 18.06
C ILE A 79 -5.51 -7.88 17.93
N GLN A 80 -6.80 -7.64 17.75
CA GLN A 80 -7.80 -8.68 17.55
C GLN A 80 -7.93 -9.02 16.06
N VAL A 81 -7.68 -10.28 15.71
CA VAL A 81 -7.80 -10.78 14.32
C VAL A 81 -9.18 -11.38 14.07
N PHE A 82 -9.70 -12.17 15.02
CA PHE A 82 -11.06 -12.71 14.93
C PHE A 82 -12.10 -11.65 15.31
N PRO A 83 -13.32 -11.73 14.74
CA PRO A 83 -14.44 -10.91 15.19
C PRO A 83 -14.70 -11.10 16.70
N PRO A 84 -15.05 -10.04 17.44
CA PRO A 84 -15.44 -10.17 18.84
C PRO A 84 -16.58 -11.17 19.02
N ARG A 85 -16.59 -11.94 20.11
CA ARG A 85 -17.65 -12.93 20.42
C ARG A 85 -19.06 -12.32 20.43
N GLN A 86 -19.21 -11.04 20.77
CA GLN A 86 -20.49 -10.33 20.66
C GLN A 86 -21.02 -10.27 19.22
N ALA A 87 -20.15 -10.10 18.22
CA ALA A 87 -20.53 -10.12 16.82
C ALA A 87 -20.96 -11.54 16.38
N GLN A 88 -20.27 -12.57 16.88
CA GLN A 88 -20.64 -13.96 16.65
C GLN A 88 -21.97 -14.33 17.31
N GLN A 89 -22.22 -13.85 18.53
CA GLN A 89 -23.50 -14.00 19.21
C GLN A 89 -24.64 -13.37 18.40
N ARG A 90 -24.43 -12.18 17.83
CA ARG A 90 -25.40 -11.55 16.94
C ARG A 90 -25.68 -12.41 15.70
N ALA A 91 -24.63 -12.87 15.02
CA ALA A 91 -24.75 -13.71 13.83
C ALA A 91 -25.49 -15.04 14.13
N TRP A 92 -25.28 -15.61 15.32
CA TRP A 92 -26.00 -16.78 15.82
C TRP A 92 -27.49 -16.46 16.07
N THR A 93 -27.79 -15.41 16.84
CA THR A 93 -29.17 -15.03 17.18
C THR A 93 -29.99 -14.62 15.94
N GLU A 94 -29.37 -13.98 14.95
CA GLU A 94 -30.00 -13.59 13.68
C GLU A 94 -30.17 -14.77 12.71
N GLY A 95 -29.63 -15.96 13.04
CA GLY A 95 -29.69 -17.14 12.19
C GLY A 95 -28.76 -17.08 10.96
N ARG A 96 -27.82 -16.12 10.93
CA ARG A 96 -26.75 -16.07 9.93
C ARG A 96 -25.82 -17.27 10.06
N ILE A 97 -25.57 -17.70 11.31
CA ILE A 97 -24.93 -18.98 11.64
C ILE A 97 -26.02 -19.88 12.22
N SER A 98 -26.22 -21.06 11.63
CA SER A 98 -27.15 -22.07 12.12
C SER A 98 -26.42 -23.16 12.92
N GLN A 99 -27.18 -23.96 13.68
CA GLN A 99 -26.63 -25.11 14.40
C GLN A 99 -25.84 -26.06 13.49
N ALA A 100 -26.36 -26.32 12.29
CA ALA A 100 -25.68 -27.16 11.30
C ALA A 100 -24.35 -26.55 10.81
N ASP A 101 -24.27 -25.22 10.70
CA ASP A 101 -23.04 -24.53 10.30
C ASP A 101 -21.98 -24.65 11.42
N LEU A 102 -22.39 -24.55 12.69
CA LEU A 102 -21.51 -24.72 13.85
C LEU A 102 -21.04 -26.18 14.01
N ASP A 103 -21.93 -27.16 13.86
CA ASP A 103 -21.59 -28.58 13.91
C ASP A 103 -20.58 -28.94 12.81
N LEU A 104 -20.76 -28.41 11.61
CA LEU A 104 -19.81 -28.59 10.51
C LEU A 104 -18.47 -27.90 10.79
N ALA A 105 -18.47 -26.70 11.39
CA ALA A 105 -17.23 -26.03 11.78
C ALA A 105 -16.43 -26.84 12.82
N LEU A 106 -17.10 -27.40 13.84
CA LEU A 106 -16.47 -28.27 14.84
C LEU A 106 -15.82 -29.51 14.21
N ALA A 107 -16.45 -30.08 13.18
CA ALA A 107 -15.89 -31.20 12.42
C ALA A 107 -14.72 -30.79 11.50
N GLN A 108 -14.73 -29.57 10.96
CA GLN A 108 -13.67 -29.05 10.08
C GLN A 108 -12.44 -28.54 10.82
N VAL A 109 -12.54 -28.25 12.12
CA VAL A 109 -11.42 -27.80 12.96
C VAL A 109 -10.87 -28.98 13.77
N PRO A 110 -9.76 -29.64 13.37
CA PRO A 110 -9.30 -30.87 14.01
C PRO A 110 -8.95 -30.69 15.50
N ALA A 111 -8.42 -29.51 15.85
CA ALA A 111 -8.11 -29.16 17.23
C ALA A 111 -9.36 -29.08 18.12
N ALA A 112 -10.51 -28.69 17.57
CA ALA A 112 -11.77 -28.66 18.32
C ALA A 112 -12.28 -30.07 18.61
N THR A 113 -12.17 -30.96 17.63
CA THR A 113 -12.50 -32.39 17.79
C THR A 113 -11.60 -33.05 18.83
N LEU A 114 -10.27 -32.83 18.76
CA LEU A 114 -9.31 -33.35 19.73
C LEU A 114 -9.55 -32.83 21.16
N ALA A 115 -9.99 -31.57 21.29
CA ALA A 115 -10.33 -30.96 22.56
C ALA A 115 -11.72 -31.38 23.10
N GLY A 116 -12.48 -32.19 22.35
CA GLY A 116 -13.84 -32.59 22.74
C GLY A 116 -14.83 -31.42 22.84
N LEU A 117 -14.64 -30.37 22.02
CA LEU A 117 -15.55 -29.23 22.01
C LEU A 117 -16.91 -29.62 21.44
N THR A 118 -17.96 -29.15 22.09
CA THR A 118 -19.36 -29.32 21.66
C THR A 118 -19.95 -27.99 21.27
N ALA A 119 -21.05 -27.99 20.51
CA ALA A 119 -21.76 -26.77 20.19
C ALA A 119 -22.22 -26.00 21.44
N ALA A 120 -22.64 -26.71 22.49
CA ALA A 120 -23.02 -26.11 23.77
C ALA A 120 -21.84 -25.34 24.39
N HIS A 121 -20.64 -25.94 24.43
CA HIS A 121 -19.43 -25.26 24.91
C HIS A 121 -19.16 -23.97 24.12
N CYS A 122 -19.28 -24.02 22.79
CA CYS A 122 -19.04 -22.85 21.93
C CYS A 122 -20.08 -21.74 22.14
N VAL A 123 -21.35 -22.09 22.32
CA VAL A 123 -22.45 -21.15 22.56
C VAL A 123 -22.30 -20.50 23.95
N ASP A 124 -22.02 -21.28 24.99
CA ASP A 124 -21.82 -20.77 26.34
C ASP A 124 -20.61 -19.80 26.39
N ALA A 125 -19.55 -20.11 25.66
CA ALA A 125 -18.35 -19.29 25.59
C ALA A 125 -18.59 -17.88 24.99
N LEU A 126 -19.65 -17.69 24.19
CA LEU A 126 -20.00 -16.36 23.65
C LEU A 126 -20.30 -15.32 24.74
N GLY A 127 -20.72 -15.77 25.93
CA GLY A 127 -20.98 -14.90 27.08
C GLY A 127 -19.72 -14.34 27.75
N SER A 128 -18.52 -14.75 27.33
CA SER A 128 -17.25 -14.32 27.93
C SER A 128 -16.22 -14.00 26.85
N ALA A 129 -15.40 -12.95 27.07
CA ALA A 129 -14.28 -12.66 26.17
C ALA A 129 -13.12 -13.65 26.42
N PRO A 130 -12.34 -14.01 25.37
CA PRO A 130 -11.14 -14.80 25.57
C PRO A 130 -10.15 -14.01 26.42
N ARG A 131 -9.54 -14.68 27.41
CA ARG A 131 -8.49 -14.09 28.24
C ARG A 131 -7.15 -14.32 27.57
N VAL A 132 -6.65 -13.31 26.86
CA VAL A 132 -5.31 -13.31 26.28
C VAL A 132 -4.51 -12.18 26.93
N GLN A 133 -3.35 -12.51 27.50
CA GLN A 133 -2.43 -11.55 28.10
C GLN A 133 -1.51 -10.98 27.01
N GLN A 134 -1.38 -9.65 26.99
CA GLN A 134 -0.37 -8.96 26.19
C GLN A 134 0.97 -9.00 26.92
N LEU A 135 2.06 -9.27 26.21
CA LEU A 135 3.42 -9.11 26.72
C LEU A 135 3.76 -7.61 26.88
N PRO A 136 4.33 -7.19 28.01
CA PRO A 136 4.67 -5.80 28.24
C PRO A 136 5.87 -5.37 27.41
N LEU A 137 5.95 -4.09 27.05
CA LEU A 137 7.16 -3.51 26.48
C LEU A 137 7.93 -2.74 27.54
N LEU A 138 9.24 -2.63 27.37
CA LEU A 138 10.10 -1.88 28.29
C LEU A 138 9.57 -0.46 28.55
N ILE A 139 9.08 0.21 27.50
CA ILE A 139 8.57 1.58 27.61
C ILE A 139 7.38 1.72 28.56
N ASP A 140 6.52 0.71 28.68
CA ASP A 140 5.34 0.76 29.55
C ASP A 140 5.73 0.46 31.00
N VAL A 141 6.64 -0.49 31.16
CA VAL A 141 7.11 -0.96 32.46
C VAL A 141 7.96 0.12 33.16
N LEU A 142 8.73 0.90 32.39
CA LEU A 142 9.51 2.01 32.91
C LEU A 142 8.67 3.28 33.17
N ASP A 143 7.49 3.42 32.56
CA ASP A 143 6.58 4.56 32.78
C ASP A 143 5.75 4.36 34.06
N ASN A 144 6.42 4.18 35.19
CA ASN A 144 5.82 3.82 36.48
C ASN A 144 5.69 5.00 37.47
N ASP A 145 5.90 6.23 37.01
CA ASP A 145 5.83 7.43 37.84
C ASP A 145 4.40 7.64 38.40
N PRO A 146 4.22 7.93 39.71
CA PRO A 146 2.91 8.24 40.28
C PRO A 146 2.20 9.41 39.59
N GLN A 147 2.95 10.38 39.07
CA GLN A 147 2.42 11.53 38.34
C GLN A 147 2.33 11.32 36.82
N ARG A 148 2.61 10.11 36.29
CA ARG A 148 2.59 9.85 34.83
C ARG A 148 1.30 10.29 34.11
N HIS A 149 0.18 10.34 34.82
CA HIS A 149 -1.11 10.77 34.29
C HIS A 149 -1.22 12.29 34.01
N THR A 150 -0.25 13.10 34.47
CA THR A 150 -0.22 14.55 34.20
C THR A 150 0.52 14.92 32.91
N ARG A 151 1.14 13.93 32.25
CA ARG A 151 1.83 14.09 30.97
C ARG A 151 1.39 13.02 29.97
N LEU A 152 1.87 13.13 28.73
CA LEU A 152 1.76 12.03 27.77
C LEU A 152 2.50 10.80 28.33
N SER A 153 1.94 9.61 28.12
CA SER A 153 2.69 8.38 28.37
C SER A 153 3.94 8.36 27.49
N TRP A 154 5.00 7.72 27.96
CA TRP A 154 6.23 7.61 27.18
C TRP A 154 5.99 6.92 25.84
N ARG A 155 5.12 5.91 25.80
CA ARG A 155 4.66 5.28 24.56
C ARG A 155 4.12 6.32 23.57
N GLN A 156 3.19 7.17 24.01
CA GLN A 156 2.62 8.21 23.15
C GLN A 156 3.65 9.26 22.72
N ALA A 157 4.50 9.71 23.64
CA ALA A 157 5.51 10.72 23.35
C ALA A 157 6.56 10.20 22.35
N VAL A 158 7.05 8.97 22.53
CA VAL A 158 7.98 8.32 21.59
C VAL A 158 7.31 8.09 20.24
N THR A 159 6.09 7.53 20.20
CA THR A 159 5.37 7.35 18.93
C THR A 159 5.16 8.68 18.20
N HIS A 160 4.83 9.75 18.93
CA HIS A 160 4.67 11.09 18.35
C HIS A 160 5.99 11.63 17.80
N GLN A 161 7.07 11.58 18.58
CA GLN A 161 8.38 12.09 18.17
C GLN A 161 8.94 11.34 16.94
N VAL A 162 8.83 10.01 16.94
CA VAL A 162 9.21 9.19 15.78
C VAL A 162 8.36 9.56 14.58
N SER A 163 7.04 9.77 14.77
CA SER A 163 6.15 10.17 13.68
C SER A 163 6.49 11.53 13.10
N GLN A 164 6.84 12.52 13.93
CA GLN A 164 7.28 13.84 13.46
C GLN A 164 8.57 13.73 12.65
N THR A 165 9.51 12.91 13.13
CA THR A 165 10.77 12.66 12.43
C THR A 165 10.52 12.01 11.07
N CYS A 166 9.70 10.95 11.02
CA CYS A 166 9.33 10.28 9.78
C CYS A 166 8.59 11.22 8.83
N ALA A 167 7.66 12.05 9.32
CA ALA A 167 6.97 13.03 8.50
C ALA A 167 7.95 14.03 7.87
N ALA A 168 8.90 14.57 8.65
CA ALA A 168 9.90 15.50 8.14
C ALA A 168 10.91 14.83 7.18
N TYR A 169 11.24 13.56 7.38
CA TYR A 169 12.18 12.81 6.54
C TYR A 169 11.55 12.31 5.23
N PHE A 170 10.32 11.81 5.27
CA PHE A 170 9.64 11.26 4.09
C PHE A 170 8.88 12.31 3.27
N ASP A 171 8.75 13.54 3.76
CA ASP A 171 8.13 14.61 2.97
C ASP A 171 9.00 14.99 1.77
N GLN A 172 8.52 14.69 0.56
CA GLN A 172 9.19 15.05 -0.69
C GLN A 172 8.62 16.32 -1.35
N HIS A 173 7.45 16.79 -0.91
CA HIS A 173 6.61 17.67 -1.75
C HIS A 173 5.90 18.80 -1.00
N GLN A 174 5.69 18.73 0.33
CA GLN A 174 4.92 19.73 1.06
C GLN A 174 5.79 20.87 1.60
N ALA A 175 6.89 20.55 2.28
CA ALA A 175 7.78 21.55 2.86
C ALA A 175 8.71 22.16 1.81
N ASP A 176 8.66 23.49 1.68
CA ASP A 176 9.61 24.25 0.85
C ASP A 176 11.04 24.21 1.45
N TRP A 177 11.15 24.18 2.79
CA TRP A 177 12.41 23.96 3.49
C TRP A 177 12.55 22.49 3.87
N GLN A 178 13.56 21.83 3.30
CA GLN A 178 13.84 20.43 3.58
C GLN A 178 15.18 20.29 4.28
N PRO A 179 15.25 19.53 5.39
CA PRO A 179 16.50 19.26 6.06
C PRO A 179 17.35 18.25 5.25
N GLU A 180 18.66 18.23 5.49
CA GLU A 180 19.61 17.29 4.87
C GLU A 180 19.30 15.84 5.29
N ARG A 181 19.23 14.91 4.32
CA ARG A 181 18.82 13.50 4.53
C ARG A 181 19.85 12.46 4.07
N SER A 182 21.04 12.89 3.63
CA SER A 182 22.05 12.04 2.98
C SER A 182 22.62 10.90 3.85
N GLN A 183 22.42 10.95 5.17
CA GLN A 183 22.96 9.97 6.12
C GLN A 183 21.96 8.89 6.58
N GLY A 184 20.75 8.86 5.99
CA GLY A 184 19.70 7.91 6.36
C GLY A 184 18.82 8.39 7.53
N LEU A 185 17.71 7.68 7.74
CA LEU A 185 16.65 7.99 8.69
C LEU A 185 17.14 7.93 10.15
N TYR A 186 17.96 6.94 10.50
CA TYR A 186 18.48 6.81 11.87
C TYR A 186 19.41 7.96 12.25
N ALA A 187 20.34 8.34 11.35
CA ALA A 187 21.23 9.46 11.58
C ALA A 187 20.45 10.79 11.61
N PHE A 188 19.47 10.94 10.72
CA PHE A 188 18.56 12.09 10.69
C PHE A 188 17.80 12.26 12.01
N TRP A 189 17.23 11.18 12.54
CA TRP A 189 16.56 11.18 13.84
C TRP A 189 17.50 11.59 14.98
N ARG A 190 18.69 10.97 15.07
CA ARG A 190 19.67 11.29 16.12
C ARG A 190 20.08 12.75 16.07
N ASN A 191 20.37 13.28 14.87
CA ASN A 191 20.75 14.67 14.67
C ASN A 191 19.62 15.63 15.07
N THR A 192 18.38 15.35 14.65
CA THR A 192 17.20 16.16 15.00
C THR A 192 16.99 16.21 16.51
N LEU A 193 17.09 15.06 17.18
CA LEU A 193 16.82 14.94 18.60
C LEU A 193 17.91 15.58 19.48
N GLN A 194 19.13 15.75 18.97
CA GLN A 194 20.20 16.48 19.68
C GLN A 194 19.91 17.97 19.83
N TYR A 195 19.13 18.56 18.92
CA TYR A 195 18.81 20.00 18.92
C TYR A 195 17.38 20.29 19.42
N ASP A 196 16.57 19.26 19.67
CA ASP A 196 15.24 19.42 20.27
C ASP A 196 15.32 19.41 21.80
N HIS A 197 15.34 20.61 22.39
CA HIS A 197 15.33 20.78 23.85
C HIS A 197 13.93 20.67 24.47
N GLY A 198 12.86 20.67 23.65
CA GLY A 198 11.47 20.63 24.12
C GLY A 198 11.06 19.23 24.56
N ILE A 199 11.49 18.20 23.82
CA ILE A 199 11.09 16.81 24.06
C ILE A 199 11.52 16.26 25.42
N GLY A 200 12.75 16.55 25.87
CA GLY A 200 13.22 16.13 27.19
C GLY A 200 12.38 16.73 28.31
N THR A 201 12.00 18.00 28.18
CA THR A 201 11.11 18.67 29.14
C THR A 201 9.70 18.07 29.12
N LEU A 202 9.12 17.85 27.95
CA LEU A 202 7.77 17.29 27.79
C LEU A 202 7.66 15.84 28.31
N MET A 203 8.73 15.05 28.17
CA MET A 203 8.77 13.65 28.61
C MET A 203 9.20 13.47 30.07
N GLY A 204 9.69 14.53 30.72
CA GLY A 204 10.27 14.47 32.06
C GLY A 204 11.64 13.77 32.08
N LEU A 205 12.43 13.93 31.02
CA LEU A 205 13.78 13.37 30.82
C LEU A 205 14.80 14.53 30.69
N PRO A 206 15.15 15.20 31.81
CA PRO A 206 16.00 16.39 31.78
C PRO A 206 17.43 16.12 31.28
N ASP A 207 17.93 14.88 31.42
CA ASP A 207 19.27 14.45 31.02
C ASP A 207 19.31 13.74 29.65
N LEU A 208 18.25 13.88 28.84
CA LEU A 208 18.11 13.23 27.53
C LEU A 208 19.35 13.40 26.63
N GLY A 209 19.98 14.57 26.63
CA GLY A 209 21.19 14.84 25.85
C GLY A 209 22.36 13.90 26.18
N ARG A 210 22.51 13.49 27.45
CA ARG A 210 23.56 12.55 27.87
C ARG A 210 23.29 11.14 27.36
N ALA A 211 22.03 10.70 27.40
CA ALA A 211 21.61 9.41 26.87
C ALA A 211 21.78 9.35 25.34
N LEU A 212 21.47 10.45 24.63
CA LEU A 212 21.68 10.56 23.19
C LEU A 212 23.15 10.52 22.79
N ALA A 213 24.03 11.13 23.58
CA ALA A 213 25.48 11.10 23.33
C ALA A 213 26.08 9.70 23.47
N ALA A 214 25.47 8.84 24.30
CA ALA A 214 25.88 7.45 24.47
C ALA A 214 25.37 6.52 23.37
N LEU A 215 24.41 6.98 22.55
CA LEU A 215 23.81 6.17 21.51
C LEU A 215 24.77 6.00 20.32
N PRO A 216 24.99 4.77 19.83
CA PRO A 216 25.93 4.53 18.73
C PRO A 216 25.59 5.29 17.44
N SER A 217 26.64 5.62 16.68
CA SER A 217 26.55 6.44 15.46
C SER A 217 25.91 5.70 14.28
N THR A 218 26.02 4.37 14.24
CA THR A 218 25.42 3.53 13.21
C THR A 218 24.20 2.79 13.74
N ARG A 219 23.30 2.43 12.84
CA ARG A 219 22.14 1.60 13.15
C ARG A 219 22.56 0.25 13.72
N GLN A 220 23.49 -0.45 13.07
CA GLN A 220 23.89 -1.80 13.44
C GLN A 220 24.49 -1.84 14.84
N ASP A 221 25.29 -0.83 15.19
CA ASP A 221 25.87 -0.73 16.52
C ASP A 221 24.79 -0.42 17.57
N ALA A 222 23.81 0.41 17.22
CA ALA A 222 22.70 0.73 18.12
C ALA A 222 21.85 -0.50 18.40
N GLU A 223 21.44 -1.25 17.37
CA GLU A 223 20.66 -2.49 17.54
C GLU A 223 21.38 -3.50 18.46
N ARG A 224 22.67 -3.75 18.21
CA ARG A 224 23.49 -4.66 19.04
C ARG A 224 23.59 -4.16 20.47
N TRP A 225 23.90 -2.88 20.66
CA TRP A 225 24.05 -2.27 21.97
C TRP A 225 22.76 -2.35 22.79
N VAL A 226 21.60 -2.11 22.17
CA VAL A 226 20.30 -2.24 22.86
C VAL A 226 19.99 -3.70 23.19
N LEU A 227 20.15 -4.63 22.26
CA LEU A 227 19.83 -6.04 22.49
C LEU A 227 20.70 -6.68 23.58
N GLN A 228 21.99 -6.32 23.63
CA GLN A 228 22.90 -6.75 24.71
C GLN A 228 22.44 -6.22 26.07
N ARG A 229 22.00 -4.95 26.14
CA ARG A 229 21.52 -4.33 27.38
C ARG A 229 20.17 -4.87 27.84
N LEU A 230 19.28 -5.25 26.91
CA LEU A 230 17.98 -5.84 27.24
C LEU A 230 18.12 -7.21 27.93
N GLY A 231 19.20 -7.95 27.66
CA GLY A 231 19.46 -9.24 28.32
C GLY A 231 18.36 -10.29 28.14
N LEU A 232 17.51 -10.13 27.11
CA LEU A 232 16.44 -11.09 26.81
C LEU A 232 17.02 -12.37 26.20
N PRO A 233 16.39 -13.54 26.41
CA PRO A 233 16.80 -14.78 25.76
C PRO A 233 16.77 -14.65 24.22
N GLN A 234 17.76 -15.22 23.53
CA GLN A 234 17.86 -15.15 22.07
C GLN A 234 16.61 -15.65 21.35
N ALA A 235 15.95 -16.66 21.91
CA ALA A 235 14.75 -17.28 21.35
C ALA A 235 13.57 -16.30 21.18
N VAL A 236 13.53 -15.20 21.96
CA VAL A 236 12.40 -14.26 21.98
C VAL A 236 12.73 -12.91 21.33
N TRP A 237 13.95 -12.70 20.84
CA TRP A 237 14.35 -11.41 20.25
C TRP A 237 13.46 -10.99 19.09
N ALA A 238 13.19 -11.90 18.15
CA ALA A 238 12.34 -11.56 16.99
C ALA A 238 10.91 -11.20 17.42
N ASP A 239 10.34 -11.89 18.41
CA ASP A 239 8.99 -11.61 18.91
C ASP A 239 8.93 -10.27 19.67
N TYR A 240 9.97 -9.96 20.47
CA TYR A 240 10.10 -8.67 21.16
C TYR A 240 10.22 -7.51 20.16
N ILE A 241 11.05 -7.69 19.14
CA ILE A 241 11.24 -6.68 18.10
C ILE A 241 9.96 -6.50 17.29
N GLU A 242 9.25 -7.57 16.94
CA GLU A 242 7.95 -7.47 16.27
C GLU A 242 6.94 -6.68 17.12
N ALA A 243 6.86 -6.97 18.43
CA ALA A 243 6.00 -6.23 19.36
C ALA A 243 6.33 -4.73 19.42
N LEU A 244 7.62 -4.36 19.38
CA LEU A 244 8.05 -2.98 19.26
C LEU A 244 7.60 -2.33 17.95
N MET A 245 7.77 -3.02 16.82
CA MET A 245 7.42 -2.49 15.51
C MET A 245 5.90 -2.32 15.34
N LEU A 246 5.09 -3.17 15.96
CA LEU A 246 3.63 -3.02 15.99
C LEU A 246 3.17 -1.71 16.67
N THR A 247 3.99 -1.11 17.54
CA THR A 247 3.70 0.22 18.13
C THR A 247 3.85 1.37 17.14
N LEU A 248 4.51 1.13 16.01
CA LEU A 248 4.75 2.08 14.92
C LEU A 248 4.19 1.54 13.58
N ASN A 249 3.16 0.68 13.63
CA ASN A 249 2.74 -0.12 12.49
C ASN A 249 2.51 0.71 11.21
N GLY A 250 1.94 1.92 11.30
CA GLY A 250 1.76 2.81 10.15
C GLY A 250 3.07 3.16 9.43
N TRP A 251 4.06 3.69 10.16
CA TRP A 251 5.38 4.02 9.59
C TRP A 251 6.19 2.79 9.21
N ALA A 252 6.04 1.70 9.96
CA ALA A 252 6.65 0.42 9.62
C ALA A 252 6.09 -0.12 8.29
N SER A 253 4.77 -0.08 8.08
CA SER A 253 4.14 -0.46 6.80
C SER A 253 4.53 0.45 5.65
N TRP A 254 4.74 1.75 5.90
CA TRP A 254 5.28 2.68 4.89
C TRP A 254 6.71 2.30 4.49
N CYS A 255 7.60 2.04 5.44
CA CYS A 255 8.97 1.61 5.14
C CYS A 255 8.98 0.23 4.46
N ALA A 256 8.08 -0.68 4.84
CA ALA A 256 7.91 -1.96 4.16
C ALA A 256 7.42 -1.79 2.71
N TYR A 257 6.60 -0.78 2.42
CA TYR A 257 6.22 -0.39 1.06
C TYR A 257 7.43 0.12 0.25
N LEU A 258 8.29 0.96 0.82
CA LEU A 258 9.52 1.39 0.14
C LEU A 258 10.42 0.20 -0.21
N GLY A 259 10.58 -0.74 0.72
CA GLY A 259 11.30 -1.99 0.44
C GLY A 259 10.61 -2.88 -0.59
N TRP A 260 9.28 -2.85 -0.68
CA TRP A 260 8.53 -3.55 -1.72
C TRP A 260 8.81 -2.96 -3.11
N GLU A 261 8.70 -1.64 -3.26
CA GLU A 261 8.99 -0.94 -4.51
C GLU A 261 10.46 -1.12 -4.94
N ALA A 262 11.40 -1.03 -3.99
CA ALA A 262 12.81 -1.25 -4.27
C ALA A 262 13.05 -2.66 -4.82
N ARG A 263 12.46 -3.71 -4.22
CA ARG A 263 12.59 -5.08 -4.71
C ARG A 263 11.97 -5.27 -6.10
N LEU A 264 10.82 -4.65 -6.37
CA LEU A 264 10.23 -4.65 -7.71
C LEU A 264 11.15 -4.01 -8.75
N ALA A 265 11.95 -3.01 -8.35
CA ALA A 265 12.96 -2.37 -9.17
C ALA A 265 14.34 -3.09 -9.17
N GLY A 266 14.48 -4.22 -8.47
CA GLY A 266 15.74 -4.97 -8.36
C GLY A 266 16.76 -4.39 -7.38
N GLY A 267 16.33 -3.52 -6.46
CA GLY A 267 17.15 -2.93 -5.39
C GLY A 267 16.71 -3.33 -3.99
N GLU A 268 17.29 -2.67 -3.00
CA GLU A 268 17.01 -2.87 -1.56
C GLU A 268 16.72 -1.53 -0.88
N ASP A 269 16.04 -1.57 0.26
CA ASP A 269 15.69 -0.39 1.06
C ASP A 269 16.02 -0.63 2.55
N ALA A 270 16.70 0.33 3.18
CA ALA A 270 17.16 0.21 4.56
C ALA A 270 16.22 0.86 5.60
N HIS A 271 15.19 1.61 5.18
CA HIS A 271 14.43 2.48 6.07
C HIS A 271 13.70 1.73 7.18
N LEU A 272 13.20 0.51 6.89
CA LEU A 272 12.50 -0.28 7.90
C LEU A 272 13.45 -0.71 9.04
N ARG A 273 14.69 -1.05 8.70
CA ARG A 273 15.74 -1.37 9.69
C ARG A 273 16.16 -0.11 10.46
N GLU A 274 16.30 1.02 9.78
CA GLU A 274 16.62 2.29 10.45
C GLU A 274 15.51 2.77 11.40
N LEU A 275 14.24 2.59 11.03
CA LEU A 275 13.10 2.85 11.91
C LEU A 275 13.11 1.94 13.15
N LEU A 276 13.45 0.65 12.97
CA LEU A 276 13.65 -0.27 14.08
C LEU A 276 14.75 0.23 15.04
N ALA A 277 15.88 0.68 14.50
CA ALA A 277 16.99 1.22 15.26
C ALA A 277 16.58 2.43 16.11
N ILE A 278 15.79 3.34 15.53
CA ILE A 278 15.20 4.47 16.26
C ILE A 278 14.34 3.97 17.43
N ARG A 279 13.45 3.01 17.16
CA ARG A 279 12.54 2.50 18.19
C ARG A 279 13.28 1.77 19.32
N LEU A 280 14.31 1.00 18.99
CA LEU A 280 15.20 0.36 19.97
C LEU A 280 16.04 1.38 20.73
N GLY A 281 16.57 2.40 20.04
CA GLY A 281 17.35 3.48 20.64
C GLY A 281 16.59 4.18 21.76
N TRP A 282 15.30 4.47 21.54
CA TRP A 282 14.42 5.01 22.59
C TRP A 282 14.31 4.10 23.82
N SER A 283 14.23 2.78 23.64
CA SER A 283 14.19 1.83 24.76
C SER A 283 15.43 1.94 25.65
N ALA A 284 16.62 2.11 25.05
CA ALA A 284 17.85 2.22 25.82
C ALA A 284 18.11 3.62 26.40
N ILE A 285 17.65 4.68 25.72
CA ILE A 285 17.65 6.04 26.28
C ILE A 285 16.85 6.08 27.59
N LEU A 286 15.65 5.50 27.59
CA LEU A 286 14.78 5.46 28.77
C LEU A 286 15.37 4.61 29.90
N LEU A 287 16.11 3.55 29.57
CA LEU A 287 16.80 2.71 30.56
C LEU A 287 17.94 3.48 31.26
N GLN A 288 18.67 4.32 30.52
CA GLN A 288 19.83 5.05 31.04
C GLN A 288 19.45 6.23 31.96
N ASP A 289 18.32 6.88 31.72
CA ASP A 289 17.89 8.05 32.51
C ASP A 289 17.30 7.69 33.87
N LYS A 290 16.87 6.42 34.05
CA LYS A 290 16.21 5.94 35.27
C LYS A 290 17.00 4.83 35.96
N ASP A 291 18.29 5.01 36.24
CA ASP A 291 19.04 4.04 37.05
C ASP A 291 18.65 4.10 38.55
N THR A 292 17.51 3.50 38.88
CA THR A 292 16.96 3.40 40.24
C THR A 292 16.61 1.95 40.56
N ALA A 293 16.55 1.61 41.86
CA ALA A 293 16.14 0.26 42.30
C ALA A 293 14.76 -0.15 41.75
N ALA A 294 13.84 0.81 41.60
CA ALA A 294 12.51 0.58 41.01
C ALA A 294 12.61 0.21 39.52
N THR A 295 13.50 0.84 38.76
CA THR A 295 13.77 0.49 37.35
C THR A 295 14.41 -0.87 37.21
N GLY A 296 15.37 -1.20 38.07
CA GLY A 296 15.99 -2.53 38.09
C GLY A 296 14.96 -3.64 38.33
N ALA A 297 14.03 -3.43 39.28
CA ALA A 297 12.95 -4.38 39.56
C ALA A 297 11.96 -4.49 38.38
N ALA A 298 11.56 -3.35 37.80
CA ALA A 298 10.65 -3.31 36.65
C ALA A 298 11.28 -4.01 35.42
N PHE A 299 12.56 -3.79 35.18
CA PHE A 299 13.31 -4.44 34.11
C PHE A 299 13.46 -5.96 34.33
N ALA A 300 13.72 -6.40 35.56
CA ALA A 300 13.76 -7.82 35.88
C ALA A 300 12.39 -8.51 35.65
N ALA A 301 11.30 -7.85 36.02
CA ALA A 301 9.94 -8.35 35.75
C ALA A 301 9.66 -8.48 34.24
N LEU A 302 10.09 -7.49 33.44
CA LEU A 302 10.01 -7.57 31.97
C LEU A 302 10.76 -8.81 31.46
N GLN A 303 11.99 -9.05 31.92
CA GLN A 303 12.79 -10.20 31.50
C GLN A 303 12.10 -11.53 31.86
N GLU A 304 11.49 -11.62 33.04
CA GLU A 304 10.74 -12.78 33.49
C GLU A 304 9.50 -13.04 32.62
N GLU A 305 8.71 -12.00 32.32
CA GLU A 305 7.53 -12.13 31.46
C GLU A 305 7.91 -12.57 30.03
N TRP A 306 8.99 -12.01 29.47
CA TRP A 306 9.45 -12.39 28.14
C TRP A 306 10.10 -13.77 28.08
N GLN A 307 10.67 -14.29 29.17
CA GLN A 307 11.06 -15.70 29.25
C GLN A 307 9.86 -16.64 29.09
N GLN A 308 8.66 -16.20 29.50
CA GLN A 308 7.42 -16.96 29.39
C GLN A 308 6.69 -16.75 28.05
N ALA A 309 7.21 -15.90 27.15
CA ALA A 309 6.57 -15.58 25.88
C ALA A 309 6.15 -16.80 25.03
N PRO A 310 6.98 -17.86 24.87
CA PRO A 310 6.57 -19.05 24.10
C PRO A 310 5.34 -19.75 24.70
N ARG A 311 5.26 -19.79 26.04
CA ARG A 311 4.13 -20.38 26.75
C ARG A 311 2.88 -19.52 26.59
N LEU A 312 2.98 -18.21 26.77
CA LEU A 312 1.86 -17.28 26.61
C LEU A 312 1.28 -17.31 25.20
N LEU A 313 2.14 -17.41 24.17
CA LEU A 313 1.71 -17.58 22.78
C LEU A 313 0.92 -18.89 22.59
N GLN A 314 1.36 -19.99 23.21
CA GLN A 314 0.66 -21.27 23.15
C GLN A 314 -0.68 -21.24 23.88
N GLU A 315 -0.72 -20.64 25.08
CA GLU A 315 -1.95 -20.44 25.86
C GLU A 315 -2.96 -19.57 25.10
N ALA A 316 -2.50 -18.50 24.46
CA ALA A 316 -3.33 -17.64 23.61
C ALA A 316 -3.85 -18.39 22.38
N GLU A 317 -3.03 -19.22 21.72
CA GLU A 317 -3.48 -20.04 20.60
C GLU A 317 -4.56 -21.04 21.04
N ALA A 318 -4.41 -21.65 22.21
CA ALA A 318 -5.43 -22.54 22.78
C ALA A 318 -6.72 -21.78 23.16
N ALA A 319 -6.60 -20.60 23.76
CA ALA A 319 -7.74 -19.78 24.19
C ALA A 319 -8.62 -19.31 23.01
N LEU A 320 -8.01 -19.12 21.83
CA LEU A 320 -8.69 -18.66 20.61
C LEU A 320 -9.23 -19.81 19.73
N LEU A 321 -9.18 -21.06 20.19
CA LEU A 321 -9.74 -22.21 19.47
C LEU A 321 -11.24 -22.05 19.21
N ILE A 322 -11.99 -21.57 20.22
CA ILE A 322 -13.45 -21.34 20.09
C ILE A 322 -13.72 -20.22 19.07
N ASP A 323 -12.90 -19.18 19.07
CA ASP A 323 -13.02 -18.05 18.16
C ASP A 323 -12.73 -18.46 16.70
N GLU A 324 -11.78 -19.37 16.47
CA GLU A 324 -11.56 -20.01 15.17
C GLU A 324 -12.76 -20.86 14.72
N VAL A 325 -13.36 -21.66 15.61
CA VAL A 325 -14.57 -22.44 15.29
C VAL A 325 -15.70 -21.51 14.87
N TRP A 326 -15.91 -20.40 15.58
CA TRP A 326 -16.92 -19.41 15.21
C TRP A 326 -16.61 -18.70 13.89
N GLN A 327 -15.35 -18.42 13.60
CA GLN A 327 -14.93 -17.86 12.31
C GLN A 327 -15.27 -18.82 11.16
N VAL A 328 -14.94 -20.11 11.30
CA VAL A 328 -15.27 -21.14 10.30
C VAL A 328 -16.79 -21.31 10.16
N ALA A 329 -17.54 -21.29 11.27
CA ALA A 329 -19.01 -21.36 11.24
C ALA A 329 -19.64 -20.15 10.50
N LEU A 330 -19.07 -18.96 10.68
CA LEU A 330 -19.49 -17.75 9.96
C LEU A 330 -19.23 -17.87 8.45
N GLU A 331 -18.09 -18.41 8.06
CA GLU A 331 -17.72 -18.67 6.67
C GLU A 331 -18.64 -19.72 6.03
N ILE A 332 -18.89 -20.84 6.73
CA ILE A 332 -19.84 -21.87 6.29
C ILE A 332 -21.25 -21.29 6.13
N GLY A 333 -21.71 -20.50 7.10
CA GLY A 333 -23.00 -19.82 7.05
C GLY A 333 -23.16 -18.91 5.83
N PHE A 334 -22.07 -18.28 5.36
CA PHE A 334 -22.03 -17.53 4.11
C PHE A 334 -21.97 -18.43 2.87
N GLN A 335 -21.14 -19.47 2.89
CA GLN A 335 -20.95 -20.39 1.76
C GLN A 335 -22.21 -21.21 1.47
N ARG A 336 -22.97 -21.62 2.49
CA ARG A 336 -24.18 -22.44 2.36
C ARG A 336 -25.24 -21.85 1.41
N PRO A 337 -25.73 -20.60 1.59
CA PRO A 337 -26.67 -20.00 0.65
C PRO A 337 -26.05 -19.77 -0.73
N LEU A 338 -24.77 -19.38 -0.80
CA LEU A 338 -24.07 -19.18 -2.07
C LEU A 338 -23.96 -20.48 -2.88
N ALA A 339 -23.55 -21.58 -2.25
CA ALA A 339 -23.46 -22.89 -2.89
C ALA A 339 -24.84 -23.36 -3.37
N ARG A 340 -25.90 -23.13 -2.58
CA ARG A 340 -27.28 -23.42 -3.02
C ARG A 340 -27.66 -22.62 -4.26
N GLN A 341 -27.30 -21.35 -4.34
CA GLN A 341 -27.56 -20.52 -5.51
C GLN A 341 -26.77 -21.00 -6.74
N LEU A 342 -25.50 -21.35 -6.58
CA LEU A 342 -24.65 -21.81 -7.68
C LEU A 342 -25.05 -23.20 -8.23
N LEU A 343 -25.67 -24.04 -7.41
CA LEU A 343 -26.17 -25.36 -7.81
C LEU A 343 -27.58 -25.32 -8.43
N GLN A 344 -28.25 -24.16 -8.41
CA GLN A 344 -29.55 -24.03 -9.07
C GLN A 344 -29.37 -24.12 -10.59
N PRO A 345 -30.23 -24.87 -11.31
CA PRO A 345 -30.20 -24.90 -12.77
C PRO A 345 -30.38 -23.48 -13.31
N THR A 346 -29.40 -23.00 -14.07
CA THR A 346 -29.55 -21.74 -14.78
C THR A 346 -30.49 -21.97 -15.96
N ALA A 347 -31.46 -21.07 -16.17
CA ALA A 347 -32.25 -21.09 -17.39
C ALA A 347 -31.29 -21.05 -18.59
N PRO A 348 -31.54 -21.82 -19.67
CA PRO A 348 -30.70 -21.78 -20.84
C PRO A 348 -30.65 -20.33 -21.36
N VAL A 349 -29.45 -19.75 -21.37
CA VAL A 349 -29.21 -18.46 -22.01
C VAL A 349 -29.65 -18.62 -23.47
N CYS A 350 -30.60 -17.80 -23.90
CA CYS A 350 -31.17 -17.88 -25.25
C CYS A 350 -30.04 -17.62 -26.27
N ALA A 351 -29.45 -18.70 -26.78
CA ALA A 351 -28.24 -18.67 -27.59
C ALA A 351 -28.55 -18.36 -29.06
N THR A 352 -29.10 -17.17 -29.36
CA THR A 352 -29.39 -16.78 -30.76
C THR A 352 -29.54 -15.26 -31.01
N ALA A 353 -29.23 -14.38 -30.06
CA ALA A 353 -29.18 -12.95 -30.37
C ALA A 353 -27.84 -12.62 -31.06
N ASP A 354 -27.89 -11.96 -32.21
CA ASP A 354 -26.70 -11.41 -32.87
C ASP A 354 -26.15 -10.28 -31.98
N ILE A 355 -25.01 -10.53 -31.31
CA ILE A 355 -24.45 -9.61 -30.32
C ILE A 355 -23.89 -8.40 -31.05
N THR A 356 -24.56 -7.26 -30.90
CA THR A 356 -24.16 -5.98 -31.52
C THR A 356 -23.19 -5.20 -30.66
N VAL A 357 -23.19 -5.44 -29.34
CA VAL A 357 -22.31 -4.77 -28.37
C VAL A 357 -21.72 -5.80 -27.41
N GLN A 358 -20.39 -5.80 -27.29
CA GLN A 358 -19.66 -6.47 -26.21
C GLN A 358 -19.02 -5.41 -25.32
N ALA A 359 -19.29 -5.43 -24.01
CA ALA A 359 -18.73 -4.48 -23.07
C ALA A 359 -17.90 -5.20 -22.00
N ALA A 360 -16.58 -5.05 -22.07
CA ALA A 360 -15.65 -5.53 -21.06
C ALA A 360 -15.51 -4.49 -19.95
N PHE A 361 -16.19 -4.71 -18.84
CA PHE A 361 -16.15 -3.86 -17.65
C PHE A 361 -15.03 -4.27 -16.71
N CYS A 362 -14.54 -3.30 -15.93
CA CYS A 362 -13.77 -3.62 -14.74
C CYS A 362 -14.56 -4.57 -13.82
N ILE A 363 -13.89 -5.59 -13.28
CA ILE A 363 -14.45 -6.60 -12.36
C ILE A 363 -14.74 -6.04 -10.95
N ASP A 364 -14.75 -4.72 -10.78
CA ASP A 364 -15.17 -4.09 -9.54
C ASP A 364 -16.66 -4.41 -9.30
N VAL A 365 -16.99 -4.87 -8.10
CA VAL A 365 -18.36 -5.28 -7.73
C VAL A 365 -19.38 -4.16 -7.89
N ARG A 366 -18.96 -2.90 -7.84
CA ARG A 366 -19.83 -1.73 -8.07
C ARG A 366 -20.23 -1.56 -9.54
N SER A 367 -19.50 -2.19 -10.47
CA SER A 367 -19.90 -2.20 -11.89
C SER A 367 -20.90 -3.32 -12.22
N GLU A 368 -21.09 -4.29 -11.33
CA GLU A 368 -21.95 -5.44 -11.60
C GLU A 368 -23.44 -5.07 -11.79
N PRO A 369 -24.04 -4.18 -10.97
CA PRO A 369 -25.43 -3.77 -11.18
C PRO A 369 -25.67 -3.16 -12.57
N LEU A 370 -24.76 -2.29 -13.03
CA LEU A 370 -24.85 -1.64 -14.33
C LEU A 370 -24.71 -2.65 -15.47
N ARG A 371 -23.80 -3.63 -15.35
CA ARG A 371 -23.65 -4.73 -16.30
C ARG A 371 -24.94 -5.52 -16.47
N ARG A 372 -25.57 -5.93 -15.36
CA ARG A 372 -26.84 -6.67 -15.38
C ARG A 372 -27.97 -5.81 -15.97
N ALA A 373 -28.00 -4.51 -15.69
CA ALA A 373 -28.98 -3.58 -16.24
C ALA A 373 -28.85 -3.43 -17.77
N LEU A 374 -27.63 -3.36 -18.30
CA LEU A 374 -27.38 -3.30 -19.75
C LEU A 374 -27.84 -4.56 -20.48
N GLU A 375 -27.53 -5.75 -19.94
CA GLU A 375 -27.99 -7.02 -20.53
C GLU A 375 -29.51 -7.19 -20.44
N ALA A 376 -30.13 -6.71 -19.35
CA ALA A 376 -31.58 -6.71 -19.22
C ALA A 376 -32.28 -5.73 -20.18
N ALA A 377 -31.61 -4.63 -20.54
CA ALA A 377 -32.14 -3.63 -21.46
C ALA A 377 -32.17 -4.10 -22.92
N SER A 378 -31.23 -4.96 -23.33
CA SER A 378 -31.24 -5.56 -24.68
C SER A 378 -30.53 -6.92 -24.73
N PRO A 379 -31.13 -7.94 -25.38
CA PRO A 379 -30.49 -9.25 -25.57
C PRO A 379 -29.30 -9.20 -26.54
N THR A 380 -29.09 -8.09 -27.25
CA THR A 380 -27.94 -7.92 -28.17
C THR A 380 -26.70 -7.34 -27.48
N ILE A 381 -26.79 -7.03 -26.18
CA ILE A 381 -25.67 -6.53 -25.37
C ILE A 381 -25.14 -7.67 -24.51
N GLN A 382 -23.85 -7.94 -24.64
CA GLN A 382 -23.12 -8.88 -23.81
C GLN A 382 -22.11 -8.13 -22.93
N THR A 383 -22.09 -8.39 -21.62
CA THR A 383 -21.07 -7.81 -20.74
C THR A 383 -20.09 -8.86 -20.22
N LEU A 384 -18.85 -8.44 -20.01
CA LEU A 384 -17.73 -9.26 -19.54
C LEU A 384 -17.09 -8.54 -18.34
N GLY A 385 -16.51 -9.31 -17.42
CA GLY A 385 -15.76 -8.76 -16.29
C GLY A 385 -14.27 -9.03 -16.48
N PHE A 386 -13.43 -8.00 -16.38
CA PHE A 386 -11.99 -8.13 -16.48
C PHE A 386 -11.28 -7.16 -15.53
N ALA A 387 -10.02 -7.41 -15.17
CA ALA A 387 -9.29 -6.48 -14.32
C ALA A 387 -9.11 -5.12 -15.02
N GLY A 388 -9.36 -4.01 -14.32
CA GLY A 388 -9.43 -2.65 -14.93
C GLY A 388 -8.15 -2.12 -15.57
N PHE A 389 -7.00 -2.78 -15.37
CA PHE A 389 -5.76 -2.49 -16.09
C PHE A 389 -5.69 -3.14 -17.48
N PHE A 390 -6.66 -3.98 -17.82
CA PHE A 390 -6.79 -4.67 -19.10
C PHE A 390 -5.54 -5.43 -19.57
N GLY A 391 -4.73 -5.92 -18.64
CA GLY A 391 -3.50 -6.64 -18.98
C GLY A 391 -2.35 -5.74 -19.46
N LEU A 392 -2.45 -4.42 -19.28
CA LEU A 392 -1.40 -3.46 -19.64
C LEU A 392 -0.46 -3.20 -18.46
N PRO A 393 0.77 -3.77 -18.42
CA PRO A 393 1.74 -3.48 -17.37
C PRO A 393 2.41 -2.13 -17.57
N VAL A 394 1.64 -1.03 -17.48
CA VAL A 394 2.09 0.31 -17.87
C VAL A 394 2.31 1.23 -16.67
N ALA A 395 3.31 2.10 -16.78
CA ALA A 395 3.36 3.35 -16.03
C ALA A 395 2.89 4.48 -16.94
N TYR A 396 2.26 5.49 -16.35
CA TYR A 396 1.71 6.64 -17.04
C TYR A 396 2.43 7.93 -16.67
N THR A 397 2.76 8.70 -17.69
CA THR A 397 3.35 10.04 -17.59
C THR A 397 2.47 11.06 -18.32
N PRO A 398 1.84 12.01 -17.58
CA PRO A 398 1.15 13.12 -18.19
C PRO A 398 2.11 14.00 -19.00
N MET A 399 1.61 14.55 -20.10
CA MET A 399 2.41 15.31 -21.05
C MET A 399 3.13 16.49 -20.40
N ALA A 400 4.42 16.67 -20.71
CA ALA A 400 5.23 17.79 -20.25
C ALA A 400 5.26 17.94 -18.71
N THR A 401 5.25 16.81 -18.01
CA THR A 401 5.46 16.72 -16.56
C THR A 401 6.53 15.69 -16.26
N PRO A 402 7.27 15.83 -15.14
CA PRO A 402 8.13 14.76 -14.64
C PRO A 402 7.34 13.68 -13.88
N ALA A 403 6.02 13.84 -13.72
CA ALA A 403 5.19 12.91 -12.97
C ALA A 403 5.14 11.55 -13.68
N ARG A 404 5.31 10.48 -12.91
CA ARG A 404 5.18 9.10 -13.38
C ARG A 404 4.49 8.29 -12.31
N ARG A 405 3.45 7.54 -12.69
CA ARG A 405 2.73 6.65 -11.77
C ARG A 405 2.40 5.30 -12.40
N PRO A 406 2.43 4.20 -11.64
CA PRO A 406 1.94 2.91 -12.09
C PRO A 406 0.43 2.98 -12.38
N GLN A 407 -0.03 2.23 -13.39
CA GLN A 407 -1.44 2.07 -13.76
C GLN A 407 -1.79 0.56 -13.81
N LEU A 408 -1.25 -0.21 -12.87
CA LEU A 408 -1.33 -1.66 -12.80
C LEU A 408 -1.40 -2.11 -11.33
N PRO A 409 -1.69 -3.39 -11.04
CA PRO A 409 -1.76 -3.87 -9.66
C PRO A 409 -0.44 -3.61 -8.91
N GLY A 410 -0.50 -3.12 -7.67
CA GLY A 410 0.70 -2.74 -6.89
C GLY A 410 1.69 -3.89 -6.60
N LEU A 411 1.30 -5.12 -6.90
CA LEU A 411 2.16 -6.31 -6.80
C LEU A 411 3.10 -6.48 -8.00
N LEU A 412 2.94 -5.69 -9.06
CA LEU A 412 3.65 -5.85 -10.32
C LEU A 412 4.47 -4.60 -10.67
N ALA A 413 5.67 -4.81 -11.22
CA ALA A 413 6.48 -3.75 -11.79
C ALA A 413 5.95 -3.37 -13.20
N PRO A 414 5.87 -2.07 -13.54
CA PRO A 414 5.63 -1.64 -14.92
C PRO A 414 6.69 -2.20 -15.88
N ALA A 415 6.25 -2.66 -17.04
CA ALA A 415 7.12 -3.15 -18.12
C ALA A 415 7.05 -2.28 -19.39
N MET A 416 6.16 -1.28 -19.41
CA MET A 416 5.90 -0.41 -20.55
C MET A 416 5.56 1.00 -20.08
N GLU A 417 5.75 1.99 -20.95
CA GLU A 417 5.39 3.37 -20.68
C GLU A 417 4.21 3.80 -21.55
N VAL A 418 3.28 4.52 -20.92
CA VAL A 418 2.22 5.26 -21.56
C VAL A 418 2.45 6.73 -21.30
N THR A 419 2.47 7.53 -22.35
CA THR A 419 2.64 8.98 -22.23
C THR A 419 1.54 9.67 -23.00
N ASP A 420 1.07 10.80 -22.49
CA ASP A 420 0.16 11.64 -23.27
C ASP A 420 0.86 12.24 -24.49
N CYS A 421 0.24 12.04 -25.65
CA CYS A 421 0.65 12.63 -26.91
C CYS A 421 -0.51 13.42 -27.53
N MET A 422 -0.15 14.43 -28.33
CA MET A 422 -1.07 15.19 -29.15
C MET A 422 -1.39 14.37 -30.40
N VAL A 423 -2.59 13.82 -30.44
CA VAL A 423 -3.09 13.01 -31.56
C VAL A 423 -4.22 13.81 -32.22
N PRO A 424 -3.98 14.51 -33.35
CA PRO A 424 -5.05 15.20 -34.06
C PRO A 424 -5.98 14.21 -34.78
N THR A 425 -7.21 14.64 -35.08
CA THR A 425 -8.06 13.93 -36.03
C THR A 425 -7.52 14.12 -37.44
N VAL A 426 -7.69 13.10 -38.29
CA VAL A 426 -7.25 13.07 -39.69
C VAL A 426 -7.77 14.28 -40.50
N ALA A 427 -8.83 14.96 -40.03
CA ALA A 427 -9.44 16.12 -40.65
C ALA A 427 -8.67 17.45 -40.46
N ASN A 428 -7.81 17.58 -39.44
CA ASN A 428 -7.07 18.81 -39.15
C ASN A 428 -5.66 18.76 -39.74
N GLY A 429 -5.57 18.98 -41.04
CA GLY A 429 -4.31 19.00 -41.77
C GLY A 429 -3.30 20.07 -41.31
N LYS A 430 -2.02 19.75 -41.56
CA LYS A 430 -0.83 20.62 -41.70
C LYS A 430 0.05 20.93 -40.48
N ALA A 431 -0.31 20.62 -39.24
CA ALA A 431 0.69 20.62 -38.17
C ALA A 431 1.42 19.27 -38.19
N SER A 432 2.75 19.26 -38.26
CA SER A 432 3.49 18.04 -37.91
C SER A 432 3.14 17.68 -36.46
N ASP A 433 2.86 16.41 -36.18
CA ASP A 433 2.53 15.94 -34.82
C ASP A 433 3.56 16.44 -33.79
N ALA A 434 4.83 16.52 -34.20
CA ALA A 434 5.93 17.06 -33.41
C ALA A 434 5.78 18.55 -33.06
N GLY A 435 5.34 19.40 -34.00
CA GLY A 435 5.16 20.84 -33.75
C GLY A 435 4.00 21.14 -32.81
N LEU A 436 2.91 20.39 -32.94
CA LEU A 436 1.76 20.48 -32.03
C LEU A 436 2.13 20.01 -30.62
N GLN A 437 2.82 18.86 -30.52
CA GLN A 437 3.36 18.33 -29.27
C GLN A 437 4.26 19.36 -28.58
N ALA A 438 5.23 19.94 -29.29
CA ALA A 438 6.13 20.96 -28.74
C ALA A 438 5.37 22.19 -28.24
N SER A 439 4.42 22.71 -29.03
CA SER A 439 3.64 23.89 -28.69
C SER A 439 2.78 23.70 -27.44
N ALA A 440 2.11 22.55 -27.33
CA ALA A 440 1.33 22.22 -26.15
C ALA A 440 2.24 22.00 -24.92
N GLY A 441 3.42 21.41 -25.11
CA GLY A 441 4.39 21.19 -24.03
C GLY A 441 4.90 22.51 -23.46
N THR A 442 5.36 23.42 -24.32
CA THR A 442 5.79 24.77 -23.93
C THR A 442 4.65 25.55 -23.26
N SER A 443 3.43 25.47 -23.79
CA SER A 443 2.27 26.12 -23.19
C SER A 443 1.97 25.61 -21.78
N ARG A 444 2.05 24.29 -21.56
CA ARG A 444 1.82 23.69 -20.23
C ARG A 444 2.94 24.06 -19.25
N ALA A 445 4.19 24.01 -19.69
CA ALA A 445 5.34 24.42 -18.90
C ALA A 445 5.25 25.88 -18.46
N ALA A 446 4.84 26.79 -19.36
CA ALA A 446 4.64 28.20 -19.03
C ALA A 446 3.54 28.41 -17.98
N HIS A 447 2.43 27.66 -18.05
CA HIS A 447 1.39 27.72 -17.02
C HIS A 447 1.88 27.23 -15.66
N PHE A 448 2.67 26.15 -15.60
CA PHE A 448 3.26 25.69 -14.35
C PHE A 448 4.27 26.69 -13.81
N ALA A 449 5.15 27.24 -14.64
CA ALA A 449 6.10 28.28 -14.21
C ALA A 449 5.40 29.52 -13.63
N LEU A 450 4.25 29.91 -14.18
CA LEU A 450 3.43 31.00 -13.64
C LEU A 450 2.78 30.61 -12.31
N ALA A 451 2.22 29.39 -12.22
CA ALA A 451 1.63 28.88 -10.99
C ALA A 451 2.66 28.76 -9.86
N ASP A 452 3.88 28.29 -10.17
CA ASP A 452 4.98 28.17 -9.21
C ASP A 452 5.41 29.53 -8.67
N GLN A 453 5.52 30.56 -9.53
CA GLN A 453 5.80 31.93 -9.10
C GLN A 453 4.71 32.46 -8.15
N TRP A 454 3.43 32.20 -8.47
CA TRP A 454 2.31 32.59 -7.62
C TRP A 454 2.31 31.86 -6.27
N HIS A 455 2.53 30.54 -6.29
CA HIS A 455 2.62 29.72 -5.09
C HIS A 455 3.79 30.16 -4.20
N ALA A 456 4.96 30.40 -4.78
CA ALA A 456 6.10 30.95 -4.06
C ALA A 456 5.71 32.23 -3.31
N ALA A 457 5.10 33.22 -3.98
CA ALA A 457 4.70 34.48 -3.36
C ALA A 457 3.77 34.29 -2.13
N SER A 458 2.91 33.28 -2.15
CA SER A 458 2.03 32.94 -1.02
C SER A 458 2.70 32.19 0.13
N ARG A 459 3.83 31.51 -0.12
CA ARG A 459 4.52 30.64 0.85
C ARG A 459 5.76 31.27 1.48
N TRP A 460 6.36 32.29 0.87
CA TRP A 460 7.50 32.99 1.44
C TRP A 460 7.11 33.70 2.76
N PRO A 461 7.82 33.45 3.88
CA PRO A 461 7.47 34.03 5.19
C PRO A 461 7.37 35.56 5.19
N GLY A 462 8.22 36.23 4.41
CA GLY A 462 8.23 37.69 4.29
C GLY A 462 7.14 38.27 3.38
N ALA A 463 6.44 37.46 2.60
CA ALA A 463 5.42 37.89 1.63
C ALA A 463 4.02 37.36 1.94
N ALA A 464 3.90 36.26 2.69
CA ALA A 464 2.63 35.57 2.93
C ALA A 464 1.54 36.49 3.53
N PHE A 465 1.89 37.33 4.52
CA PHE A 465 0.94 38.26 5.14
C PHE A 465 0.47 39.33 4.15
N SER A 466 1.40 40.00 3.45
CA SER A 466 1.06 41.01 2.44
C SER A 466 0.28 40.41 1.27
N PHE A 467 0.58 39.16 0.90
CA PHE A 467 -0.18 38.43 -0.11
C PHE A 467 -1.63 38.18 0.33
N VAL A 468 -1.85 37.74 1.57
CA VAL A 468 -3.19 37.55 2.13
C VAL A 468 -3.94 38.88 2.18
N GLU A 469 -3.30 39.97 2.57
CA GLU A 469 -3.91 41.30 2.59
C GLU A 469 -4.31 41.79 1.18
N ALA A 470 -3.44 41.61 0.19
CA ALA A 470 -3.67 42.07 -1.18
C ALA A 470 -4.66 41.18 -1.97
N ALA A 471 -4.55 39.86 -1.84
CA ALA A 471 -5.32 38.90 -2.63
C ALA A 471 -6.51 38.29 -1.87
N GLY A 472 -6.60 38.48 -0.55
CA GLY A 472 -7.59 37.84 0.32
C GLY A 472 -9.03 38.22 0.02
N LEU A 473 -9.30 39.46 -0.40
CA LEU A 473 -10.65 39.86 -0.83
C LEU A 473 -11.15 39.04 -2.04
N GLY A 474 -10.24 38.59 -2.91
CA GLY A 474 -10.55 37.71 -4.03
C GLY A 474 -11.02 36.30 -3.61
N TYR A 475 -10.73 35.89 -2.37
CA TYR A 475 -11.20 34.62 -1.82
C TYR A 475 -12.65 34.64 -1.33
N LEU A 476 -13.28 35.81 -1.16
CA LEU A 476 -14.71 35.90 -0.79
C LEU A 476 -15.62 35.17 -1.79
N GLY A 477 -15.28 35.20 -3.08
CA GLY A 477 -15.99 34.42 -4.10
C GLY A 477 -15.86 32.91 -3.92
N LYS A 478 -14.68 32.43 -3.53
CA LYS A 478 -14.45 31.01 -3.20
C LYS A 478 -15.21 30.59 -1.94
N LEU A 479 -15.31 31.48 -0.94
CA LEU A 479 -16.13 31.23 0.25
C LEU A 479 -17.63 31.12 -0.10
N GLY A 480 -18.11 31.96 -1.03
CA GLY A 480 -19.46 31.83 -1.57
C GLY A 480 -19.70 30.50 -2.30
N GLN A 481 -18.72 30.03 -3.08
CA GLN A 481 -18.76 28.69 -3.71
C GLN A 481 -18.70 27.56 -2.68
N TRP A 482 -18.04 27.75 -1.55
CA TRP A 482 -18.07 26.77 -0.45
C TRP A 482 -19.46 26.66 0.19
N LEU A 483 -20.16 27.78 0.36
CA LEU A 483 -21.56 27.80 0.84
C LEU A 483 -22.56 27.25 -0.18
N ARG A 484 -22.21 27.27 -1.47
CA ARG A 484 -23.02 26.73 -2.58
C ARG A 484 -22.14 25.93 -3.54
N PRO A 485 -21.75 24.70 -3.15
CA PRO A 485 -20.86 23.89 -3.97
C PRO A 485 -21.50 23.58 -5.32
N THR A 486 -20.70 23.66 -6.38
CA THR A 486 -21.17 23.34 -7.73
C THR A 486 -21.21 21.82 -7.94
N GLY A 487 -22.24 21.31 -8.61
CA GLY A 487 -22.27 19.91 -9.08
C GLY A 487 -21.35 19.61 -10.27
N LYS A 488 -20.38 20.48 -10.58
CA LYS A 488 -19.41 20.23 -11.65
C LYS A 488 -18.47 19.12 -11.21
N ALA A 489 -18.19 18.18 -12.12
CA ALA A 489 -17.19 17.15 -11.91
C ALA A 489 -15.83 17.79 -11.55
N ARG A 490 -15.10 17.11 -10.67
CA ARG A 490 -13.72 17.50 -10.32
C ARG A 490 -12.89 17.52 -11.59
N THR A 491 -12.13 18.60 -11.80
CA THR A 491 -11.19 18.67 -12.91
C THR A 491 -10.10 17.61 -12.71
N ARG A 492 -9.76 16.91 -13.79
CA ARG A 492 -8.69 15.91 -13.78
C ARG A 492 -7.34 16.54 -13.52
N ASP A 493 -6.63 16.01 -12.52
CA ASP A 493 -5.31 16.51 -12.13
C ASP A 493 -4.28 16.31 -13.27
N ASP A 494 -4.43 15.24 -14.07
CA ASP A 494 -3.59 14.95 -15.25
C ASP A 494 -3.61 16.04 -16.32
N LEU A 495 -4.67 16.84 -16.37
CA LEU A 495 -4.86 17.93 -17.34
C LEU A 495 -4.53 19.30 -16.74
N ALA A 496 -4.05 19.36 -15.49
CA ALA A 496 -3.65 20.61 -14.84
C ALA A 496 -2.57 21.32 -15.67
N GLY A 497 -2.72 22.64 -15.83
CA GLY A 497 -1.85 23.46 -16.68
C GLY A 497 -2.05 23.26 -18.20
N LEU A 498 -2.80 22.26 -18.66
CA LEU A 498 -3.07 22.07 -20.09
C LEU A 498 -4.24 22.95 -20.55
N SER A 499 -3.99 23.78 -21.56
CA SER A 499 -5.01 24.64 -22.18
C SER A 499 -6.16 23.83 -22.77
N THR A 500 -7.39 24.34 -22.67
CA THR A 500 -8.61 23.67 -23.15
C THR A 500 -8.54 23.24 -24.62
N ARG A 501 -7.88 24.04 -25.47
CA ARG A 501 -7.69 23.72 -26.90
C ARG A 501 -6.89 22.44 -27.15
N TYR A 502 -6.05 22.02 -26.21
CA TYR A 502 -5.21 20.84 -26.33
C TYR A 502 -5.81 19.61 -25.64
N ARG A 503 -6.77 19.80 -24.71
CA ARG A 503 -7.31 18.69 -23.89
C ARG A 503 -7.98 17.60 -24.73
N ALA A 504 -8.75 17.99 -25.75
CA ALA A 504 -9.41 17.03 -26.64
C ALA A 504 -8.43 16.24 -27.53
N LEU A 505 -7.23 16.76 -27.73
CA LEU A 505 -6.19 16.15 -28.57
C LEU A 505 -5.16 15.34 -27.75
N CYS A 506 -5.18 15.50 -26.42
CA CYS A 506 -4.26 14.86 -25.49
C CYS A 506 -4.73 13.44 -25.20
N ARG A 507 -4.00 12.46 -25.72
CA ARG A 507 -4.36 11.04 -25.61
C ARG A 507 -3.21 10.20 -25.06
N PRO A 508 -3.48 9.24 -24.16
CA PRO A 508 -2.45 8.33 -23.68
C PRO A 508 -2.05 7.37 -24.81
N GLN A 509 -0.75 7.28 -25.09
CA GLN A 509 -0.18 6.40 -26.11
C GLN A 509 0.88 5.48 -25.51
N ILE A 510 0.88 4.21 -25.92
CA ILE A 510 1.96 3.27 -25.57
C ILE A 510 3.20 3.68 -26.37
N VAL A 511 4.29 4.02 -25.68
CA VAL A 511 5.54 4.48 -26.29
C VAL A 511 6.68 3.49 -26.08
N GLY A 512 7.71 3.55 -26.93
CA GLY A 512 8.92 2.74 -26.78
C GLY A 512 8.80 1.26 -27.15
N GLN A 513 7.64 0.81 -27.65
CA GLN A 513 7.39 -0.60 -27.96
C GLN A 513 7.47 -0.90 -29.47
N SER A 514 8.10 -2.02 -29.82
CA SER A 514 8.11 -2.52 -31.20
C SER A 514 6.71 -2.95 -31.65
N LEU A 515 6.46 -2.99 -32.98
CA LEU A 515 5.19 -3.49 -33.51
C LEU A 515 4.93 -4.95 -33.07
N ALA A 516 5.95 -5.81 -33.10
CA ALA A 516 5.83 -7.20 -32.66
C ALA A 516 5.42 -7.30 -31.19
N ALA A 517 5.99 -6.47 -30.31
CA ALA A 517 5.62 -6.44 -28.90
C ALA A 517 4.18 -5.98 -28.68
N ARG A 518 3.74 -4.96 -29.44
CA ARG A 518 2.36 -4.45 -29.45
C ARG A 518 1.35 -5.49 -29.92
N VAL A 519 1.65 -6.22 -31.00
CA VAL A 519 0.82 -7.33 -31.49
C VAL A 519 0.73 -8.45 -30.46
N ALA A 520 1.86 -8.87 -29.88
CA ALA A 520 1.87 -9.91 -28.86
C ALA A 520 1.09 -9.52 -27.60
N LEU A 521 1.15 -8.24 -27.19
CA LEU A 521 0.34 -7.70 -26.10
C LEU A 521 -1.15 -7.77 -26.44
N ALA A 522 -1.55 -7.25 -27.60
CA ALA A 522 -2.94 -7.27 -28.05
C ALA A 522 -3.51 -8.71 -28.11
N ALA A 523 -2.73 -9.67 -28.63
CA ALA A 523 -3.13 -11.07 -28.69
C ALA A 523 -3.37 -11.66 -27.30
N ARG A 524 -2.43 -11.45 -26.35
CA ARG A 524 -2.58 -11.92 -24.97
C ARG A 524 -3.79 -11.31 -24.28
N VAL A 525 -4.02 -10.02 -24.48
CA VAL A 525 -5.13 -9.29 -23.85
C VAL A 525 -6.49 -9.76 -24.39
N LEU A 526 -6.63 -9.90 -25.72
CA LEU A 526 -7.86 -10.44 -26.33
C LEU A 526 -8.14 -11.87 -25.85
N HIS A 527 -7.11 -12.73 -25.82
CA HIS A 527 -7.23 -14.09 -25.32
C HIS A 527 -7.66 -14.13 -23.85
N ALA A 528 -7.02 -13.33 -22.99
CA ALA A 528 -7.33 -13.28 -21.56
C ALA A 528 -8.76 -12.78 -21.28
N MET A 529 -9.30 -11.88 -22.10
CA MET A 529 -10.69 -11.42 -22.02
C MET A 529 -11.70 -12.38 -22.66
N GLY A 530 -11.25 -13.41 -23.38
CA GLY A 530 -12.12 -14.28 -24.17
C GLY A 530 -12.68 -13.61 -25.43
N LEU A 531 -12.02 -12.57 -25.93
CA LEU A 531 -12.41 -11.74 -27.08
C LEU A 531 -11.60 -12.07 -28.36
N ASP A 532 -10.97 -13.25 -28.41
CA ASP A 532 -10.14 -13.71 -29.53
C ASP A 532 -10.90 -14.55 -30.58
N LYS A 533 -12.18 -14.88 -30.33
CA LYS A 533 -13.01 -15.74 -31.20
C LYS A 533 -14.13 -15.02 -31.92
N GLN A 534 -15.07 -14.43 -31.17
CA GLN A 534 -16.25 -13.76 -31.70
C GLN A 534 -16.32 -12.35 -31.14
N LEU A 535 -16.22 -11.37 -32.05
CA LEU A 535 -16.23 -9.95 -31.73
C LEU A 535 -17.49 -9.30 -32.28
N ALA A 536 -18.17 -8.54 -31.44
CA ALA A 536 -19.26 -7.68 -31.85
C ALA A 536 -18.76 -6.51 -32.73
N PRO A 537 -19.64 -5.86 -33.51
CA PRO A 537 -19.31 -4.62 -34.21
C PRO A 537 -18.85 -3.50 -33.27
N LEU A 538 -19.41 -3.43 -32.07
CA LEU A 538 -18.98 -2.47 -31.04
C LEU A 538 -18.43 -3.21 -29.83
N VAL A 539 -17.17 -2.91 -29.46
CA VAL A 539 -16.53 -3.44 -28.26
C VAL A 539 -16.16 -2.31 -27.31
N LEU A 540 -16.83 -2.22 -26.17
CA LEU A 540 -16.55 -1.24 -25.12
C LEU A 540 -15.51 -1.80 -24.14
N LEU A 541 -14.46 -1.04 -23.89
CA LEU A 541 -13.49 -1.28 -22.84
C LEU A 541 -13.79 -0.30 -21.71
N VAL A 542 -14.51 -0.77 -20.70
CA VAL A 542 -15.08 0.08 -19.65
C VAL A 542 -14.24 -0.03 -18.38
N GLY A 543 -13.25 0.85 -18.25
CA GLY A 543 -12.58 1.05 -16.96
C GLY A 543 -13.55 1.62 -15.94
N HIS A 544 -13.18 1.65 -14.66
CA HIS A 544 -13.98 2.38 -13.67
C HIS A 544 -13.13 3.40 -12.92
N GLY A 545 -13.81 4.38 -12.36
CA GLY A 545 -13.28 5.35 -11.42
C GLY A 545 -14.37 5.78 -10.47
N SER A 546 -14.06 6.77 -9.66
CA SER A 546 -14.98 7.40 -8.74
C SER A 546 -14.82 8.92 -8.83
N GLN A 547 -15.82 9.62 -8.30
CA GLN A 547 -15.69 11.05 -8.05
C GLN A 547 -15.85 11.33 -6.56
N SER A 548 -14.95 12.16 -6.02
CA SER A 548 -15.01 12.66 -4.65
C SER A 548 -14.39 14.06 -4.55
N ALA A 549 -14.84 14.83 -3.57
CA ALA A 549 -14.30 16.14 -3.25
C ALA A 549 -13.71 16.12 -1.84
N ASN A 550 -12.48 16.61 -1.68
CA ASN A 550 -11.77 16.68 -0.40
C ASN A 550 -11.66 15.32 0.35
N ASN A 551 -11.38 14.25 -0.39
CA ASN A 551 -11.20 12.92 0.18
C ASN A 551 -9.73 12.48 0.07
N ALA A 552 -9.04 12.38 1.21
CA ALA A 552 -7.65 11.91 1.28
C ALA A 552 -7.50 10.44 0.85
N HIS A 553 -8.58 9.66 0.90
CA HIS A 553 -8.63 8.25 0.49
C HIS A 553 -9.30 8.06 -0.88
N ALA A 554 -9.30 9.07 -1.76
CA ALA A 554 -9.93 8.99 -3.07
C ALA A 554 -9.46 7.78 -3.90
N ALA A 555 -8.16 7.46 -3.86
CA ALA A 555 -7.58 6.32 -4.58
C ALA A 555 -8.21 4.97 -4.18
N ALA A 556 -8.69 4.83 -2.94
CA ALA A 556 -9.35 3.61 -2.46
C ALA A 556 -10.75 3.41 -3.06
N LEU A 557 -11.33 4.46 -3.65
CA LEU A 557 -12.60 4.40 -4.37
C LEU A 557 -12.40 4.17 -5.88
N ASP A 558 -11.21 4.40 -6.39
CA ASP A 558 -10.85 4.10 -7.78
C ASP A 558 -10.47 2.61 -7.95
N CYS A 559 -9.72 2.27 -8.99
CA CYS A 559 -9.47 0.87 -9.34
C CYS A 559 -8.25 0.31 -8.62
N GLY A 560 -8.48 -0.67 -7.73
CA GLY A 560 -7.39 -1.42 -7.09
C GLY A 560 -6.49 -2.15 -8.09
N ALA A 561 -7.05 -2.63 -9.21
CA ALA A 561 -6.28 -3.26 -10.28
C ALA A 561 -5.42 -2.27 -11.09
N CYS A 562 -5.71 -0.97 -11.00
CA CYS A 562 -4.88 0.10 -11.60
C CYS A 562 -3.99 0.79 -10.56
N GLY A 563 -3.83 0.23 -9.35
CA GLY A 563 -3.00 0.82 -8.30
C GLY A 563 -3.64 2.04 -7.63
N GLY A 564 -4.97 2.03 -7.46
CA GLY A 564 -5.72 3.15 -6.89
C GLY A 564 -5.92 4.32 -7.86
N GLN A 565 -5.80 4.06 -9.16
CA GLN A 565 -6.03 5.03 -10.24
C GLN A 565 -7.32 4.69 -11.00
N THR A 566 -7.85 5.62 -11.78
CA THR A 566 -8.97 5.32 -12.69
C THR A 566 -8.52 4.39 -13.82
N GLY A 567 -9.41 3.53 -14.28
CA GLY A 567 -9.17 2.64 -15.44
C GLY A 567 -9.09 3.36 -16.80
N GLU A 568 -9.18 4.69 -16.81
CA GLU A 568 -9.28 5.49 -18.03
C GLU A 568 -8.06 5.34 -18.95
N VAL A 569 -6.85 5.52 -18.40
CA VAL A 569 -5.61 5.49 -19.19
C VAL A 569 -5.44 4.13 -19.86
N ASN A 570 -5.76 3.05 -19.14
CA ASN A 570 -5.64 1.69 -19.64
C ASN A 570 -6.68 1.39 -20.71
N ALA A 571 -7.96 1.76 -20.48
CA ALA A 571 -9.02 1.59 -21.46
C ALA A 571 -8.70 2.32 -22.78
N ARG A 572 -8.29 3.60 -22.70
CA ARG A 572 -7.93 4.43 -23.86
C ARG A 572 -6.72 3.86 -24.62
N SER A 573 -5.65 3.53 -23.89
CA SER A 573 -4.44 2.95 -24.48
C SER A 573 -4.72 1.64 -25.21
N LEU A 574 -5.54 0.77 -24.63
CA LEU A 574 -5.91 -0.50 -25.26
C LEU A 574 -6.82 -0.30 -26.47
N ALA A 575 -7.82 0.59 -26.39
CA ALA A 575 -8.70 0.90 -27.51
C ALA A 575 -7.90 1.41 -28.72
N HIS A 576 -6.93 2.31 -28.49
CA HIS A 576 -6.02 2.77 -29.55
C HIS A 576 -5.20 1.62 -30.14
N LEU A 577 -4.59 0.79 -29.28
CA LEU A 577 -3.79 -0.35 -29.71
C LEU A 577 -4.58 -1.33 -30.60
N LEU A 578 -5.80 -1.67 -30.20
CA LEU A 578 -6.66 -2.64 -30.92
C LEU A 578 -7.28 -2.05 -32.19
N ASN A 579 -7.37 -0.72 -32.31
CA ASN A 579 -7.83 -0.05 -33.53
C ASN A 579 -6.69 0.26 -34.52
N GLU A 580 -5.42 0.09 -34.13
CA GLU A 580 -4.28 0.38 -35.01
C GLU A 580 -4.20 -0.61 -36.19
N PRO A 581 -4.20 -0.15 -37.46
CA PRO A 581 -4.19 -1.04 -38.63
C PRO A 581 -3.00 -2.01 -38.67
N ALA A 582 -1.81 -1.56 -38.26
CA ALA A 582 -0.60 -2.38 -38.24
C ALA A 582 -0.70 -3.51 -37.20
N VAL A 583 -1.31 -3.24 -36.04
CA VAL A 583 -1.54 -4.24 -34.99
C VAL A 583 -2.60 -5.25 -35.45
N ARG A 584 -3.70 -4.80 -36.05
CA ARG A 584 -4.72 -5.68 -36.62
C ARG A 584 -4.16 -6.60 -37.71
N ALA A 585 -3.27 -6.09 -38.55
CA ALA A 585 -2.59 -6.90 -39.56
C ALA A 585 -1.72 -8.00 -38.91
N GLY A 586 -0.91 -7.65 -37.91
CA GLY A 586 -0.07 -8.62 -37.20
C GLY A 586 -0.88 -9.64 -36.38
N LEU A 587 -2.04 -9.25 -35.83
CA LEU A 587 -2.94 -10.19 -35.13
C LEU A 587 -3.51 -11.24 -36.07
N ARG A 588 -3.87 -10.83 -37.30
CA ARG A 588 -4.34 -11.76 -38.33
C ARG A 588 -3.28 -12.79 -38.70
N ASP A 589 -2.00 -12.39 -38.74
CA ASP A 589 -0.88 -13.31 -38.98
C ASP A 589 -0.70 -14.33 -37.83
N GLN A 590 -1.21 -14.02 -36.63
CA GLN A 590 -1.27 -14.93 -35.47
C GLN A 590 -2.60 -15.71 -35.36
N GLY A 591 -3.47 -15.62 -36.37
CA GLY A 591 -4.76 -16.32 -36.39
C GLY A 591 -5.90 -15.62 -35.65
N ILE A 592 -5.69 -14.40 -35.14
CA ILE A 592 -6.73 -13.60 -34.46
C ILE A 592 -7.26 -12.56 -35.43
N THR A 593 -8.51 -12.74 -35.89
CA THR A 593 -9.12 -11.82 -36.87
C THR A 593 -10.07 -10.87 -36.18
N ILE A 594 -9.75 -9.58 -36.19
CA ILE A 594 -10.67 -8.50 -35.82
C ILE A 594 -11.46 -8.08 -37.07
N PRO A 595 -12.79 -8.24 -37.13
CA PRO A 595 -13.59 -7.80 -38.26
C PRO A 595 -13.39 -6.31 -38.57
N ALA A 596 -13.45 -5.93 -39.85
CA ALA A 596 -13.29 -4.53 -40.26
C ALA A 596 -14.38 -3.61 -39.68
N ALA A 597 -15.57 -4.14 -39.43
CA ALA A 597 -16.67 -3.42 -38.78
C ALA A 597 -16.49 -3.25 -37.27
N THR A 598 -15.64 -4.06 -36.62
CA THR A 598 -15.43 -4.01 -35.18
C THR A 598 -14.63 -2.76 -34.80
N CYS A 599 -15.20 -1.94 -33.92
CA CYS A 599 -14.58 -0.77 -33.32
C CYS A 599 -14.44 -0.96 -31.81
N PHE A 600 -13.23 -0.74 -31.29
CA PHE A 600 -12.99 -0.71 -29.85
C PHE A 600 -13.16 0.71 -29.32
N VAL A 601 -13.92 0.89 -28.25
CA VAL A 601 -14.21 2.21 -27.65
C VAL A 601 -13.84 2.17 -26.18
N ALA A 602 -13.04 3.12 -25.75
CA ALA A 602 -12.73 3.29 -24.35
C ALA A 602 -13.86 4.03 -23.65
N ALA A 603 -14.25 3.55 -22.47
CA ALA A 603 -15.21 4.23 -21.61
C ALA A 603 -14.78 4.15 -20.14
N LEU A 604 -15.34 5.01 -19.32
CA LEU A 604 -15.16 5.01 -17.87
C LEU A 604 -16.53 4.97 -17.20
N HIS A 605 -16.75 3.96 -16.36
CA HIS A 605 -17.87 3.90 -15.44
C HIS A 605 -17.53 4.64 -14.14
N ASN A 606 -18.28 5.69 -13.82
CA ASN A 606 -18.19 6.38 -12.54
C ASN A 606 -19.01 5.65 -11.49
N THR A 607 -18.34 4.86 -10.65
CA THR A 607 -18.99 4.04 -9.61
C THR A 607 -19.68 4.83 -8.49
N THR A 608 -19.57 6.16 -8.48
CA THR A 608 -20.30 7.03 -7.54
C THR A 608 -21.62 7.54 -8.13
N THR A 609 -21.75 7.67 -9.46
CA THR A 609 -22.94 8.23 -10.13
C THR A 609 -23.62 7.30 -11.11
N ASP A 610 -23.00 6.16 -11.41
CA ASP A 610 -23.37 5.23 -12.48
C ASP A 610 -23.32 5.82 -13.91
N ASP A 611 -22.67 6.98 -14.08
CA ASP A 611 -22.44 7.57 -15.40
C ASP A 611 -21.39 6.78 -16.19
N ILE A 612 -21.58 6.66 -17.50
CA ILE A 612 -20.58 6.12 -18.44
C ILE A 612 -20.13 7.24 -19.38
N ASP A 613 -18.85 7.57 -19.32
CA ASP A 613 -18.21 8.53 -20.22
C ASP A 613 -17.41 7.80 -21.31
N GLY A 614 -17.73 8.05 -22.58
CA GLY A 614 -16.95 7.54 -23.72
C GLY A 614 -15.77 8.46 -24.07
N PHE A 615 -14.64 7.87 -24.46
CA PHE A 615 -13.41 8.61 -24.81
C PHE A 615 -13.03 8.44 -26.27
N ASP A 616 -12.38 9.48 -26.81
CA ASP A 616 -11.76 9.50 -28.14
C ASP A 616 -12.73 9.12 -29.28
N LEU A 617 -14.02 9.39 -29.07
CA LEU A 617 -15.09 9.07 -30.01
C LEU A 617 -14.89 9.73 -31.37
N ASP A 618 -14.20 10.88 -31.41
CA ASP A 618 -13.87 11.62 -32.62
C ASP A 618 -12.88 10.91 -33.56
N LEU A 619 -12.19 9.86 -33.08
CA LEU A 619 -11.36 8.98 -33.90
C LEU A 619 -12.16 7.84 -34.56
N LEU A 620 -13.40 7.62 -34.13
CA LEU A 620 -14.19 6.50 -34.57
C LEU A 620 -15.04 6.85 -35.80
N PRO A 621 -15.36 5.85 -36.65
CA PRO A 621 -16.32 6.02 -37.73
C PRO A 621 -17.68 6.52 -37.21
N ALA A 622 -18.43 7.24 -38.04
CA ALA A 622 -19.74 7.79 -37.67
C ALA A 622 -20.76 6.75 -37.20
N ALA A 623 -20.65 5.49 -37.64
CA ALA A 623 -21.53 4.40 -37.20
C ALA A 623 -21.17 3.85 -35.81
N ALA A 624 -19.95 4.09 -35.33
CA ALA A 624 -19.47 3.64 -34.02
C ALA A 624 -19.56 4.75 -32.95
N ARG A 625 -19.75 6.01 -33.36
CA ARG A 625 -20.10 7.14 -32.51
C ARG A 625 -21.59 7.14 -32.23
#